data_AF-A0A540WC43-F1
#
_entry.id   AF-A0A540WC43-F1
#
_cell.length_a   1.000
_cell.length_b   1.000
_cell.length_c   1.000
_cell.angle_alpha   90.00
_cell.angle_beta   90.00
_cell.angle_gamma   90.00
#
_symmetry.space_group_name_H-M   'P 1'
#
loop_
_entity.id
_entity.type
_entity.pdbx_description
1 polymer ?
#
loop_
_entity_poly.entity_id
_entity_poly.type
_entity_poly.pdbx_seq_one_letter_code
_entity_poly.pdbx_strand_id
1 'polypeptide(L)'
;MAAFQAVTRRGPRALWGMVADDLVSGIWYLGRMLDREEHAAARAAELLPGGTAPLHGPAGFRRLPAGELTRTRAGCCMYYAIRPAEACLTCPRVGDAERSRRLTA
;
A
#
# COMPACT_ATOMS: atom_id res chain seq x y z
N MET A 1 -8.30 -15.23 -12.14
CA MET A 1 -8.58 -14.94 -10.70
C MET A 1 -9.20 -16.11 -9.94
N ALA A 2 -10.15 -16.86 -10.51
CA ALA A 2 -10.84 -17.98 -9.83
C ALA A 2 -9.91 -18.96 -9.08
N ALA A 3 -8.78 -19.34 -9.68
CA ALA A 3 -7.79 -20.22 -9.05
C ALA A 3 -7.28 -19.73 -7.68
N PHE A 4 -7.14 -18.42 -7.49
CA PHE A 4 -6.69 -17.84 -6.23
C PHE A 4 -7.82 -17.67 -5.22
N GLN A 5 -9.05 -17.39 -5.68
CA GLN A 5 -10.19 -17.09 -4.81
C GLN A 5 -10.53 -18.24 -3.86
N ALA A 6 -10.43 -19.48 -4.34
CA ALA A 6 -10.69 -20.68 -3.54
C ALA A 6 -9.75 -20.77 -2.33
N VAL A 7 -8.47 -20.49 -2.54
CA VAL A 7 -7.43 -20.58 -1.50
C VAL A 7 -7.43 -19.35 -0.61
N THR A 8 -7.50 -18.15 -1.19
CA THR A 8 -7.36 -16.89 -0.44
C THR A 8 -8.65 -16.42 0.20
N ARG A 9 -9.80 -17.01 -0.16
CA ARG A 9 -11.14 -16.61 0.29
C ARG A 9 -11.42 -15.11 0.06
N ARG A 10 -10.89 -14.56 -1.04
CA ARG A 10 -11.01 -13.14 -1.41
C ARG A 10 -11.70 -13.04 -2.77
N GLY A 11 -12.67 -12.13 -2.89
CA GLY A 11 -13.34 -11.86 -4.18
C GLY A 11 -12.43 -11.13 -5.19
N PRO A 12 -12.84 -11.03 -6.47
CA PRO A 12 -12.06 -10.40 -7.54
C PRO A 12 -11.58 -8.99 -7.20
N ARG A 13 -12.44 -8.17 -6.58
CA ARG A 13 -12.09 -6.82 -6.14
C ARG A 13 -10.87 -6.85 -5.21
N ALA A 14 -10.95 -7.59 -4.10
CA ALA A 14 -9.85 -7.66 -3.13
C ALA A 14 -8.55 -8.20 -3.74
N LEU A 15 -8.63 -9.17 -4.66
CA LEU A 15 -7.45 -9.69 -5.35
C LEU A 15 -6.80 -8.62 -6.26
N TRP A 16 -7.59 -7.87 -7.02
CA TRP A 16 -7.04 -6.76 -7.83
C TRP A 16 -6.46 -5.64 -6.99
N GLY A 17 -6.97 -5.45 -5.78
CA GLY A 17 -6.40 -4.53 -4.80
C GLY A 17 -5.02 -4.92 -4.31
N MET A 18 -4.84 -6.21 -4.05
CA MET A 18 -3.53 -6.73 -3.68
C MET A 18 -2.53 -6.54 -4.82
N VAL A 19 -2.94 -6.80 -6.07
CA VAL A 19 -2.09 -6.54 -7.24
C VAL A 19 -1.71 -5.05 -7.34
N ALA A 20 -2.69 -4.14 -7.19
CA ALA A 20 -2.42 -2.70 -7.21
C ALA A 20 -1.46 -2.28 -6.08
N ASP A 21 -1.66 -2.80 -4.87
CA ASP A 21 -0.82 -2.48 -3.73
C ASP A 21 0.61 -3.00 -3.88
N ASP A 22 0.79 -4.20 -4.42
CA ASP A 22 2.11 -4.79 -4.62
C ASP A 22 2.84 -4.11 -5.78
N LEU A 23 2.13 -3.69 -6.84
CA LEU A 23 2.70 -2.86 -7.90
C LEU A 23 3.24 -1.52 -7.35
N VAL A 24 2.43 -0.80 -6.57
CA VAL A 24 2.88 0.46 -5.92
C VAL A 24 4.06 0.20 -4.99
N SER A 25 4.00 -0.90 -4.22
CA SER A 25 5.08 -1.25 -3.28
C SER A 25 6.39 -1.56 -3.99
N GLY A 26 6.35 -2.25 -5.14
CA GLY A 26 7.53 -2.52 -5.95
C GLY A 26 8.17 -1.26 -6.51
N ILE A 27 7.36 -0.36 -7.08
CA ILE A 27 7.85 0.93 -7.59
C ILE A 27 8.49 1.75 -6.47
N TRP A 28 7.82 1.85 -5.32
CA TRP A 28 8.30 2.63 -4.19
C TRP A 28 9.57 2.02 -3.56
N TYR A 29 9.63 0.69 -3.44
CA TYR A 29 10.82 -0.03 -2.99
C TYR A 29 12.03 0.29 -3.86
N LEU A 30 11.88 0.20 -5.19
CA LEU A 30 12.95 0.55 -6.13
C LEU A 30 13.35 2.02 -6.00
N GLY A 31 12.39 2.92 -5.84
CA GLY A 31 12.66 4.34 -5.57
C GLY A 31 13.55 4.54 -4.35
N ARG A 32 13.23 3.89 -3.23
CA ARG A 32 14.04 3.97 -2.00
C ARG A 32 15.44 3.38 -2.17
N MET A 33 15.56 2.24 -2.86
CA MET A 33 16.85 1.59 -3.11
C MET A 33 17.77 2.40 -4.04
N LEU A 34 17.17 3.27 -4.87
CA LEU A 34 17.89 4.10 -5.84
C LEU A 34 18.00 5.57 -5.40
N ASP A 35 17.64 5.90 -4.16
CA ASP A 35 17.61 7.28 -3.62
C ASP A 35 16.74 8.25 -4.46
N ARG A 36 15.62 7.73 -4.97
CA ARG A 36 14.65 8.42 -5.83
C ARG A 36 13.21 8.23 -5.33
N GLU A 37 13.02 8.26 -4.01
CA GLU A 37 11.74 7.96 -3.36
C GLU A 37 10.58 8.83 -3.90
N GLU A 38 10.78 10.16 -3.94
CA GLU A 38 9.77 11.11 -4.45
C GLU A 38 9.44 10.88 -5.92
N HIS A 39 10.46 10.61 -6.74
CA HIS A 39 10.27 10.32 -8.15
C HIS A 39 9.44 9.06 -8.35
N ALA A 40 9.74 8.00 -7.59
CA ALA A 40 8.98 6.75 -7.65
C ALA A 40 7.52 6.94 -7.19
N ALA A 41 7.29 7.74 -6.15
CA ALA A 41 5.95 8.07 -5.69
C ALA A 41 5.13 8.82 -6.75
N ALA A 42 5.75 9.80 -7.42
CA ALA A 42 5.12 10.52 -8.53
C ALA A 42 4.80 9.59 -9.71
N ARG A 43 5.75 8.73 -10.11
CA ARG A 43 5.54 7.73 -11.18
C ARG A 43 4.44 6.72 -10.84
N ALA A 44 4.37 6.27 -9.59
CA ALA A 44 3.29 5.39 -9.14
C ALA A 44 1.93 6.10 -9.17
N ALA A 45 1.87 7.38 -8.81
CA ALA A 45 0.64 8.17 -8.90
C ALA A 45 0.16 8.40 -10.35
N GLU A 46 1.09 8.59 -11.29
CA GLU A 46 0.78 8.66 -12.73
C GLU A 46 0.29 7.33 -13.29
N LEU A 47 0.87 6.22 -12.86
CA LEU A 47 0.46 4.88 -13.28
C LEU A 47 -0.91 4.49 -12.71
N LEU A 48 -1.17 4.88 -11.45
CA LEU A 48 -2.39 4.57 -10.71
C LEU A 48 -3.06 5.85 -10.18
N PRO A 49 -3.71 6.63 -11.05
CA PRO A 49 -4.48 7.81 -10.67
C PRO A 49 -5.82 7.47 -9.98
N GLY A 50 -6.24 6.20 -10.01
CA GLY A 50 -7.45 5.71 -9.32
C GLY A 50 -8.52 5.07 -10.21
N GLY A 51 -8.42 5.25 -11.53
CA GLY A 51 -9.35 4.72 -12.54
C GLY A 51 -8.76 3.65 -13.48
N THR A 52 -7.59 3.09 -13.16
CA THR A 52 -6.84 2.20 -14.07
C THR A 52 -7.35 0.76 -14.02
N ALA A 53 -8.47 0.46 -14.68
CA ALA A 53 -9.00 -0.90 -14.73
C ALA A 53 -7.95 -1.91 -15.27
N PRO A 54 -7.80 -3.11 -14.67
CA PRO A 54 -8.58 -3.67 -13.55
C PRO A 54 -8.04 -3.31 -12.15
N LEU A 55 -6.97 -2.52 -12.06
CA LEU A 55 -6.32 -2.11 -10.81
C LEU A 55 -7.17 -1.04 -10.11
N HIS A 56 -7.49 -1.28 -8.84
CA HIS A 56 -8.42 -0.42 -8.13
C HIS A 56 -7.72 0.55 -7.18
N GLY A 57 -8.20 1.80 -7.18
CA GLY A 57 -7.75 2.83 -6.25
C GLY A 57 -6.41 3.46 -6.66
N PRO A 58 -6.11 4.64 -6.10
CA PRO A 58 -4.91 5.39 -6.47
C PRO A 58 -3.66 4.87 -5.73
N ALA A 59 -2.48 5.27 -6.19
CA ALA A 59 -1.25 5.10 -5.42
C ALA A 59 -1.33 5.80 -4.05
N GLY A 60 -2.01 6.94 -3.95
CA GLY A 60 -2.48 7.49 -2.68
C GLY A 60 -1.37 7.89 -1.70
N PHE A 61 -0.23 8.35 -2.23
CA PHE A 61 0.88 8.86 -1.42
C PHE A 61 0.52 10.19 -0.74
N ARG A 62 1.03 10.39 0.47
CA ARG A 62 0.94 11.60 1.29
C ARG A 62 2.11 11.64 2.27
N ARG A 63 2.35 12.80 2.89
CA ARG A 63 3.33 12.93 3.98
C ARG A 63 2.67 12.88 5.35
N LEU A 64 3.36 12.28 6.30
CA LEU A 64 3.08 12.42 7.73
C LEU A 64 3.65 13.74 8.27
N PRO A 65 3.29 14.17 9.49
CA PRO A 65 3.75 15.43 10.06
C PRO A 65 5.27 15.59 10.15
N ALA A 66 6.02 14.51 10.37
CA ALA A 66 7.49 14.53 10.40
C ALA A 66 8.14 14.41 9.01
N GLY A 67 7.33 14.44 7.94
CA GLY A 67 7.77 14.50 6.55
C GLY A 67 7.86 13.14 5.86
N GLU A 68 7.69 12.03 6.58
CA GLU A 68 7.79 10.69 6.02
C GLU A 68 6.71 10.43 4.99
N LEU A 69 7.13 9.88 3.86
CA LEU A 69 6.20 9.50 2.80
C LEU A 69 5.45 8.22 3.21
N THR A 70 4.13 8.23 3.03
CA THR A 70 3.28 7.08 3.31
C THR A 70 2.12 7.00 2.33
N ARG A 71 1.41 5.87 2.38
CA ARG A 71 0.13 5.65 1.68
C ARG A 71 -0.74 4.71 2.50
N THR A 72 -2.00 4.60 2.12
CA THR A 72 -2.87 3.54 2.64
C THR A 72 -3.08 2.50 1.55
N ARG A 73 -2.78 1.23 1.85
CA ARG A 73 -3.05 0.11 0.95
C ARG A 73 -4.55 0.00 0.67
N ALA A 74 -4.89 -0.35 -0.56
CA ALA A 74 -6.27 -0.55 -0.99
C ALA A 74 -6.85 -1.86 -0.44
N GLY A 75 -6.01 -2.88 -0.24
CA GLY A 75 -6.34 -4.17 0.36
C GLY A 75 -5.79 -4.35 1.77
N CYS A 76 -6.49 -5.14 2.59
CA CYS A 76 -5.98 -5.59 3.88
C CYS A 76 -5.31 -6.98 3.74
N CYS A 77 -4.02 -7.06 4.04
CA CYS A 77 -3.29 -8.34 4.07
C CYS A 77 -3.69 -9.26 5.24
N MET A 78 -4.38 -8.71 6.25
CA MET A 78 -4.77 -9.38 7.51
C MET A 78 -3.61 -9.85 8.39
N TYR A 79 -2.37 -9.41 8.12
CA TYR A 79 -1.21 -9.80 8.94
C TYR A 79 -1.36 -9.41 10.42
N TYR A 80 -2.13 -8.36 10.70
CA TYR A 80 -2.46 -7.93 12.07
C TYR A 80 -3.14 -9.01 12.91
N ALA A 81 -3.83 -9.99 12.28
CA ALA A 81 -4.46 -11.10 13.02
C ALA A 81 -3.43 -12.11 13.54
N ILE A 82 -2.23 -12.11 12.98
CA ILE A 82 -1.11 -12.97 13.39
C ILE A 82 -0.20 -12.20 14.35
N ARG A 83 0.16 -10.95 13.99
CA ARG A 83 1.05 -10.09 14.78
C ARG A 83 0.51 -8.65 14.83
N PRO A 84 -0.40 -8.33 15.79
CA PRO A 84 -1.05 -7.01 15.85
C PRO A 84 -0.08 -5.83 16.01
N ALA A 85 0.99 -6.03 16.78
CA ALA A 85 2.02 -5.02 17.01
C ALA A 85 2.78 -4.68 15.71
N GLU A 86 2.83 -5.58 14.74
CA GLU A 86 3.63 -5.46 13.50
C GLU A 86 2.80 -5.02 12.29
N ALA A 87 1.71 -4.27 12.49
CA ALA A 87 0.98 -3.66 11.38
C ALA A 87 1.90 -2.73 10.56
N CYS A 88 1.94 -2.94 9.24
CA CYS A 88 2.85 -2.20 8.37
C CYS A 88 2.51 -0.70 8.27
N LEU A 89 3.50 0.10 7.87
CA LEU A 89 3.40 1.54 7.67
C LEU A 89 2.46 1.96 6.53
N THR A 90 1.78 1.03 5.87
CA THR A 90 0.74 1.33 4.86
C THR A 90 -0.57 0.61 5.16
N CYS A 91 -0.71 0.04 6.36
CA CYS A 91 -1.87 -0.76 6.75
C CYS A 91 -3.17 0.09 6.78
N PRO A 92 -4.28 -0.37 6.16
CA PRO A 92 -5.56 0.32 6.22
C PRO A 92 -6.23 0.26 7.61
N ARG A 93 -5.70 -0.54 8.52
CA ARG A 93 -6.16 -0.61 9.93
C ARG A 93 -5.41 0.36 10.85
N VAL A 94 -4.43 1.09 10.32
CA VAL A 94 -3.59 2.03 11.07
C VAL A 94 -3.78 3.43 10.51
N GLY A 95 -4.32 4.33 11.33
CA GLY A 95 -4.46 5.76 11.01
C GLY A 95 -3.14 6.52 11.14
N ASP A 96 -3.09 7.76 10.64
CA ASP A 96 -1.84 8.52 10.54
C ASP A 96 -1.24 8.91 11.88
N ALA A 97 -2.06 9.17 12.90
CA ALA A 97 -1.56 9.42 14.26
C ALA A 97 -0.78 8.21 14.79
N GLU A 98 -1.35 7.01 14.67
CA GLU A 98 -0.69 5.78 15.10
C GLU A 98 0.51 5.43 14.23
N ARG A 99 0.42 5.66 12.92
CA ARG A 99 1.52 5.46 11.98
C ARG A 99 2.72 6.36 12.32
N SER A 100 2.46 7.63 12.63
CA SER A 100 3.50 8.59 13.05
C SER A 100 4.16 8.13 14.34
N ARG A 101 3.38 7.72 15.35
CA ARG A 101 3.92 7.20 16.62
C ARG A 101 4.88 6.03 16.42
N ARG A 102 4.55 5.10 15.51
CA ARG A 102 5.38 3.92 15.21
C ARG A 102 6.69 4.22 14.50
N LEU A 103 6.77 5.35 13.78
CA LEU A 103 7.99 5.78 13.08
C LEU A 103 8.95 6.52 14.00
N THR A 104 8.42 7.20 15.01
CA THR A 104 9.18 8.01 15.96
C THR A 104 9.59 7.26 17.24
N ALA A 105 9.07 6.04 17.45
CA ALA A 105 9.36 5.18 18.59
C ALA A 105 10.59 4.31 18.31
#